data_AF-A0A6P9D5Z8-F1
#
_entry.id   AF-A0A6P9D5Z8-F1
#
_cell.length_a   1.000
_cell.length_b   1.000
_cell.length_c   1.000
_cell.angle_alpha   90.00
_cell.angle_beta   90.00
_cell.angle_gamma   90.00
#
_symmetry.space_group_name_H-M   'P 1'
#
loop_
_entity.id
_entity.type
_entity.pdbx_description
1 polymer ?
#
loop_
_entity_poly.entity_id
_entity_poly.type
_entity_poly.pdbx_seq_one_letter_code
_entity_poly.pdbx_strand_id
1 'polypeptide(L)'
;MGNSRTKGEAADFIMEEHNGSAESSLLSPGRHVAIKCGWLRKQGGFVKTWHTRWFVLKGEQLYYFKDEDEAKPLGTIFLPGNRVIEHPSSDENPGKFLFEVIPGLGS
;
A
#
# COMPACT_ATOMS: atom_id res chain seq x y z
N MET A 1 -6.82 30.37 20.06
CA MET A 1 -5.73 29.52 20.59
C MET A 1 -6.10 28.08 20.27
N GLY A 2 -5.57 27.42 19.24
CA GLY A 2 -4.16 27.02 19.04
C GLY A 2 -3.84 25.84 19.97
N ASN A 3 -3.43 24.63 19.58
CA ASN A 3 -2.91 24.10 18.33
C ASN A 3 -3.22 22.59 18.24
N SER A 4 -3.54 22.11 17.03
CA SER A 4 -3.57 20.69 16.69
C SER A 4 -2.14 20.17 16.51
N ARG A 5 -1.80 19.09 17.22
CA ARG A 5 -0.52 18.35 17.17
C ARG A 5 -0.90 16.91 17.49
N THR A 6 -0.82 15.96 16.57
CA THR A 6 0.30 15.05 16.22
C THR A 6 -0.37 13.81 15.59
N LYS A 7 0.17 12.95 14.74
CA LYS A 7 1.48 12.66 14.14
C LYS A 7 1.17 11.70 12.97
N GLY A 8 1.87 11.79 11.85
CA GLY A 8 1.85 10.77 10.79
C GLY A 8 2.31 9.42 11.34
N GLU A 9 1.68 8.33 10.88
CA GLU A 9 1.98 6.98 11.32
C GLU A 9 2.30 6.03 10.15
N ALA A 10 3.50 5.46 10.26
CA ALA A 10 4.13 4.50 9.37
C ALA A 10 3.35 3.22 9.17
N ALA A 11 3.29 2.74 7.93
CA ALA A 11 2.26 1.84 7.43
C ALA A 11 2.83 0.49 7.03
N ASP A 12 3.71 0.45 6.08
CA ASP A 12 4.75 -0.52 5.94
C ASP A 12 4.51 -1.98 5.50
N PHE A 13 5.36 -2.45 4.56
CA PHE A 13 4.92 -3.44 3.57
C PHE A 13 6.09 -4.28 2.98
N ILE A 14 6.05 -5.62 3.07
CA ILE A 14 7.04 -6.56 2.47
C ILE A 14 6.60 -7.06 1.09
N MET A 15 7.48 -7.02 0.09
CA MET A 15 7.23 -7.62 -1.22
C MET A 15 8.08 -8.88 -1.41
N GLU A 16 7.43 -10.02 -1.64
CA GLU A 16 8.09 -11.22 -2.18
C GLU A 16 8.08 -11.18 -3.72
N GLU A 17 9.16 -11.64 -4.34
CA GLU A 17 9.32 -11.77 -5.80
C GLU A 17 8.91 -13.18 -6.26
N HIS A 18 8.05 -13.25 -7.28
CA HIS A 18 7.94 -14.44 -8.13
C HIS A 18 7.99 -14.05 -9.61
N ASN A 19 8.97 -14.64 -10.29
CA ASN A 19 9.23 -14.57 -11.72
C ASN A 19 8.22 -15.43 -12.49
N GLY A 20 7.45 -14.82 -13.40
CA GLY A 20 6.50 -15.54 -14.25
C GLY A 20 5.95 -14.71 -15.41
N SER A 21 6.62 -14.80 -16.56
CA SER A 21 6.17 -14.53 -17.94
C SER A 21 5.55 -13.17 -18.26
N ALA A 22 6.42 -12.22 -18.63
CA ALA A 22 6.07 -11.11 -19.51
C ALA A 22 5.91 -11.63 -20.94
N GLU A 23 4.79 -11.30 -21.59
CA GLU A 23 4.57 -11.07 -23.04
C GLU A 23 3.06 -11.23 -23.32
N SER A 24 2.43 -10.24 -23.97
CA SER A 24 0.99 -10.17 -24.34
C SER A 24 0.04 -9.38 -23.41
N SER A 25 0.40 -8.17 -23.00
CA SER A 25 -0.60 -7.18 -22.52
C SER A 25 -0.41 -5.77 -23.08
N LEU A 26 0.48 -5.58 -24.06
CA LEU A 26 0.92 -4.25 -24.48
C LEU A 26 0.02 -3.52 -25.48
N LEU A 27 -1.21 -3.99 -25.77
CA LEU A 27 -2.04 -3.38 -26.83
C LEU A 27 -3.51 -3.13 -26.41
N SER A 28 -3.73 -2.44 -25.29
CA SER A 28 -5.00 -1.75 -25.03
C SER A 28 -4.79 -0.46 -24.23
N PRO A 29 -4.99 0.74 -24.81
CA PRO A 29 -4.95 2.00 -24.08
C PRO A 29 -6.21 2.07 -23.22
N GLY A 30 -6.13 1.60 -21.98
CA GLY A 30 -7.26 1.64 -21.05
C GLY A 30 -7.25 0.57 -19.96
N ARG A 31 -6.39 -0.46 -20.08
CA ARG A 31 -6.22 -1.45 -19.01
C ARG A 31 -4.94 -1.14 -18.26
N HIS A 32 -5.06 -0.41 -17.14
CA HIS A 32 -3.95 -0.34 -16.17
C HIS A 32 -3.76 -1.74 -15.58
N VAL A 33 -2.88 -2.51 -16.20
CA VAL A 33 -2.40 -3.78 -15.69
C VAL A 33 -1.77 -3.52 -14.32
N ALA A 34 -1.98 -4.42 -13.37
CA ALA A 34 -1.36 -4.31 -12.06
C ALA A 34 0.17 -4.29 -12.23
N ILE A 35 0.80 -3.24 -11.72
CA ILE A 35 2.26 -3.09 -11.72
C ILE A 35 2.85 -4.06 -10.70
N LYS A 36 2.19 -4.21 -9.55
CA LYS A 36 2.57 -5.15 -8.49
C LYS A 36 1.37 -5.51 -7.62
N CYS A 37 1.40 -6.70 -7.03
CA CYS A 37 0.42 -7.14 -6.05
C CYS A 37 1.10 -7.99 -4.95
N GLY A 38 0.46 -8.09 -3.79
CA GLY A 38 1.00 -8.86 -2.67
C GLY A 38 0.22 -8.69 -1.37
N TRP A 39 0.44 -9.62 -0.44
CA TRP A 39 -0.11 -9.57 0.91
C TRP A 39 0.66 -8.62 1.79
N LEU A 40 -0.02 -7.63 2.37
CA LEU A 40 0.61 -6.67 3.26
C LEU A 40 -0.24 -6.47 4.52
N ARG A 41 0.40 -6.09 5.63
CA ARG A 41 -0.31 -5.67 6.85
C ARG A 41 -0.53 -4.17 6.81
N LYS A 42 -1.74 -3.74 7.13
CA LYS A 42 -2.10 -2.33 7.25
C LYS A 42 -2.73 -2.03 8.60
N GLN A 43 -2.52 -0.82 9.11
CA GLN A 43 -3.23 -0.35 10.30
C GLN A 43 -4.59 0.24 9.94
N GLY A 44 -5.61 0.00 10.75
CA GLY A 44 -6.88 0.70 10.65
C GLY A 44 -6.74 2.20 10.99
N GLY A 45 -7.55 3.04 10.33
CA GLY A 45 -7.55 4.49 10.55
C GLY A 45 -8.21 4.89 11.86
N PHE A 46 -9.41 4.36 12.13
CA PHE A 46 -10.18 4.65 13.36
C PHE A 46 -9.74 3.80 14.53
N VAL A 47 -9.65 2.49 14.31
CA VAL A 47 -9.14 1.53 15.30
C VAL A 47 -7.76 1.11 14.83
N LYS A 48 -6.76 1.27 15.70
CA LYS A 48 -5.33 1.01 15.41
C LYS A 48 -5.00 -0.49 15.38
N THR A 49 -5.87 -1.29 14.78
CA THR A 49 -5.70 -2.74 14.57
C THR A 49 -4.98 -3.02 13.26
N TRP A 50 -4.14 -4.04 13.28
CA TRP A 50 -3.42 -4.51 12.09
C TRP A 50 -4.23 -5.57 11.35
N HIS A 51 -4.37 -5.39 10.03
CA HIS A 51 -5.06 -6.32 9.15
C HIS A 51 -4.18 -6.72 7.98
N THR A 52 -4.10 -8.01 7.69
CA THR A 52 -3.53 -8.52 6.44
C THR A 52 -4.54 -8.31 5.31
N ARG A 53 -4.10 -7.69 4.22
CA ARG A 53 -4.91 -7.38 3.05
C ARG A 53 -4.12 -7.65 1.79
N TRP A 54 -4.82 -8.02 0.73
CA TRP A 54 -4.23 -8.13 -0.60
C TRP A 54 -4.16 -6.75 -1.21
N PHE A 55 -2.97 -6.32 -1.61
CA PHE A 55 -2.75 -5.01 -2.22
C PHE A 55 -2.46 -5.15 -3.70
N VAL A 56 -2.96 -4.20 -4.48
CA VAL A 56 -2.74 -4.16 -5.93
C VAL A 56 -2.41 -2.72 -6.34
N LEU A 57 -1.21 -2.51 -6.87
CA LEU A 57 -0.77 -1.26 -7.46
C LEU A 57 -1.16 -1.22 -8.93
N LYS A 58 -2.02 -0.27 -9.32
CA LYS A 58 -2.42 -0.03 -10.71
C LYS A 58 -2.27 1.45 -11.03
N GLY A 59 -1.35 1.78 -11.94
CA GLY A 59 -0.99 3.17 -12.22
C GLY A 59 -0.52 3.87 -10.93
N GLU A 60 -1.18 4.96 -10.58
CA GLU A 60 -0.85 5.81 -9.42
C GLU A 60 -1.72 5.51 -8.18
N GLN A 61 -2.48 4.42 -8.22
CA GLN A 61 -3.42 4.04 -7.17
C GLN A 61 -3.04 2.70 -6.57
N LEU A 62 -3.05 2.65 -5.24
CA LEU A 62 -2.87 1.44 -4.46
C LEU A 62 -4.22 1.00 -3.89
N TYR A 63 -4.75 -0.12 -4.39
CA TYR A 63 -6.00 -0.72 -3.94
C TYR A 63 -5.71 -1.78 -2.89
N TYR A 64 -6.63 -1.98 -1.95
CA TYR A 64 -6.58 -3.12 -1.04
C TYR A 64 -7.91 -3.85 -0.91
N PHE A 65 -7.81 -5.16 -0.79
CA PHE A 65 -8.91 -6.12 -0.80
C PHE A 65 -8.83 -6.99 0.44
N LYS A 66 -9.93 -7.68 0.77
CA LYS A 66 -9.93 -8.64 1.88
C LYS A 66 -8.96 -9.78 1.59
N ASP A 67 -8.97 -10.29 0.35
CA ASP A 67 -8.09 -11.32 -0.20
C ASP A 67 -7.91 -11.13 -1.73
N GLU A 68 -7.22 -12.06 -2.40
CA GLU A 68 -6.85 -11.95 -3.82
C GLU A 68 -7.99 -12.21 -4.81
N ASP A 69 -9.03 -12.92 -4.38
CA ASP A 69 -10.17 -13.31 -5.22
C ASP A 69 -11.28 -12.25 -5.23
N GLU A 70 -11.20 -11.28 -4.32
CA GLU A 70 -12.19 -10.23 -4.16
C GLU A 70 -12.16 -9.22 -5.32
N ALA A 71 -13.29 -9.07 -6.01
CA ALA A 71 -13.42 -8.12 -7.11
C ALA A 71 -13.54 -6.66 -6.63
N LYS A 72 -14.08 -6.44 -5.42
CA LYS A 72 -14.38 -5.10 -4.90
C LYS A 72 -13.30 -4.65 -3.91
N PRO A 73 -12.64 -3.50 -4.14
CA PRO A 73 -11.68 -2.96 -3.19
C PRO A 73 -12.39 -2.51 -1.91
N LEU A 74 -11.74 -2.77 -0.77
CA LEU A 74 -12.13 -2.22 0.52
C LEU A 74 -11.71 -0.75 0.65
N GLY A 75 -10.73 -0.30 -0.14
CA GLY A 75 -10.36 1.09 -0.27
C GLY A 75 -9.21 1.29 -1.25
N THR A 76 -8.91 2.56 -1.48
CA THR A 76 -7.90 3.03 -2.43
C THR A 76 -7.07 4.13 -1.80
N ILE A 77 -5.78 4.10 -2.05
CA ILE A 77 -4.83 5.14 -1.68
C ILE A 77 -4.30 5.74 -2.99
N PHE A 78 -4.58 7.03 -3.21
CA PHE A 78 -3.96 7.78 -4.29
C PHE A 78 -2.55 8.16 -3.87
N LEU A 79 -1.53 7.75 -4.62
CA LEU A 79 -0.13 7.90 -4.24
C LEU A 79 0.47 9.29 -4.55
N PRO A 80 0.11 9.98 -5.65
CA PRO A 80 0.70 11.27 -5.97
C PRO A 80 0.46 12.31 -4.87
N GLY A 81 1.52 13.02 -4.51
CA GLY A 81 1.51 13.99 -3.42
C GLY A 81 1.75 13.37 -2.04
N ASN A 82 1.68 12.05 -1.88
CA ASN A 82 2.04 11.40 -0.61
C ASN A 82 3.55 11.23 -0.49
N ARG A 83 4.04 11.19 0.75
CA ARG A 83 5.42 10.86 1.07
C ARG A 83 5.50 9.41 1.53
N VAL A 84 6.40 8.65 0.92
CA VAL A 84 6.74 7.30 1.38
C VAL A 84 7.97 7.36 2.29
N ILE A 85 7.91 6.74 3.48
CA ILE A 85 9.08 6.61 4.38
C ILE A 85 9.41 5.15 4.54
N GLU A 86 10.55 4.70 4.02
CA GLU A 86 11.02 3.33 4.24
C GLU A 86 11.64 3.17 5.62
N HIS A 87 11.31 2.06 6.29
CA HIS A 87 11.89 1.69 7.58
C HIS A 87 12.85 0.52 7.42
N PRO A 88 13.99 0.51 8.15
CA PRO A 88 14.92 -0.59 8.09
C PRO A 88 14.26 -1.85 8.67
N SER A 89 14.30 -2.95 7.92
CA SER A 89 13.93 -4.27 8.43
C SER A 89 14.93 -4.67 9.52
N SER A 90 14.59 -4.45 10.79
CA SER A 90 15.38 -4.99 11.90
C SER A 90 14.92 -6.40 12.22
N ASP A 91 15.87 -7.33 12.29
CA ASP A 91 15.63 -8.74 12.68
C ASP A 91 14.99 -8.87 14.08
N GLU A 92 15.10 -7.84 14.91
CA GLU A 92 14.51 -7.80 16.26
C GLU A 92 12.96 -7.64 16.22
N ASN A 93 12.39 -7.15 15.11
CA ASN A 93 10.96 -6.94 14.99
C ASN A 93 10.45 -7.41 13.61
N PRO A 94 10.42 -8.72 13.34
CA PRO A 94 9.82 -9.26 12.12
C PRO A 94 8.35 -8.86 12.08
N GLY A 95 7.98 -7.95 11.18
CA GLY A 95 6.64 -7.39 11.07
C GLY A 95 6.48 -5.95 11.59
N LYS A 96 7.55 -5.32 12.10
CA LYS A 96 7.71 -3.89 11.86
C LYS A 96 7.94 -3.76 10.37
N PHE A 97 6.87 -3.38 9.74
CA PHE A 97 6.92 -2.19 8.96
C PHE A 97 8.21 -1.98 8.08
N LEU A 98 8.14 -2.19 6.74
CA LEU A 98 9.05 -1.63 5.71
C LEU A 98 8.79 -0.23 5.05
N PHE A 99 7.57 0.33 4.95
CA PHE A 99 7.32 1.73 4.46
C PHE A 99 6.02 2.50 4.88
N GLU A 100 6.09 3.69 5.47
CA GLU A 100 4.94 4.60 5.67
C GLU A 100 4.40 5.20 4.38
N VAL A 101 3.09 5.40 4.27
CA VAL A 101 2.52 6.38 3.32
C VAL A 101 1.89 7.54 4.10
N ILE A 102 2.57 8.69 4.11
CA ILE A 102 2.10 9.94 4.73
C ILE A 102 1.35 10.76 3.69
N PRO A 103 0.09 11.16 3.93
CA PRO A 103 -0.57 12.16 3.11
C PRO A 103 0.25 13.45 3.05
N GLY A 104 0.50 13.97 1.84
CA GLY A 104 1.12 15.28 1.67
C GLY A 104 0.21 16.40 2.18
N LEU A 105 0.77 17.58 2.46
CA LEU A 105 0.07 18.77 2.99
C LEU A 105 -0.99 19.40 2.04
N GLY A 106 -1.55 18.65 1.09
CA GLY A 106 -2.52 19.15 0.11
C GLY A 106 -3.55 18.13 -0.38
N SER A 107 -3.76 17.01 0.34
CA SER A 107 -4.80 16.01 0.03
C SER A 107 -6.12 16.30 0.72
#